data_AF-A0A7X9KCX1-F1
#
_entry.id   AF-A0A7X9KCX1-F1
#
_cell.length_a   1.000
_cell.length_b   1.000
_cell.length_c   1.000
_cell.angle_alpha   90.00
_cell.angle_beta   90.00
_cell.angle_gamma   90.00
#
_symmetry.space_group_name_H-M   'P 1'
#
loop_
_entity.id
_entity.type
_entity.pdbx_description
1 polymer ?
#
loop_
_entity_poly.entity_id
_entity_poly.type
_entity_poly.pdbx_seq_one_letter_code
_entity_poly.pdbx_strand_id
1 'polypeptide(L)'
;PLLKKHVVGSTLTGVKRLGGDRIIMLNFSRGIAAGITAERVLLCELTGRHNDLLLLGGDGLIISTGSSGSPGSSRLPGTPYKPPVRPFSEPLARGAEGPDLYYALPVMPKMGAKLSASLRNKWHLFSSGTWEDFLLPGRESGSGEPLETRCLLQELGGELSCFGTLLGEHVSAEKGILSILREHSLSPLTRSRLRSEILILEKEILRKLKRMSTIEKGMADRAALALKAKEYKRAGDLLLAHSQKIPRGAGKVTLPFWTEEGYQKVDIELDPALTVARNAQNYYRKYRKSRLDEGNLAARSEKVETSKRALLEFLSRLGETRTMAEIRILKDELKAAADPSLPRRGSSPVKEFNYRGFQVVAGTNRKANRKVTFVLSSPEDLWFHARDIPGAHVIVRLPGKDAPPREVIEFASSLAAYYSRSSESLTVAVDYTRRKHVRPIPGTISEVSYSRARTVIVSPGLWARLLQGRTAAPGG
;
A
#
# COMPACT_ATOMS: atom_id res chain seq x y z
N PRO A 1 -16.63 1.72 8.51
CA PRO A 1 -17.64 0.95 9.28
C PRO A 1 -18.91 1.75 9.58
N LEU A 2 -18.79 2.92 10.21
CA LEU A 2 -19.93 3.78 10.58
C LEU A 2 -20.74 4.28 9.37
N LEU A 3 -20.08 4.83 8.34
CA LEU A 3 -20.78 5.26 7.13
C LEU A 3 -21.59 4.12 6.48
N LYS A 4 -20.99 2.91 6.41
CA LYS A 4 -21.68 1.71 5.89
C LYS A 4 -22.93 1.38 6.73
N LYS A 5 -22.84 1.45 8.06
CA LYS A 5 -23.97 1.17 8.98
C LYS A 5 -25.15 2.12 8.76
N HIS A 6 -24.88 3.40 8.51
CA HIS A 6 -25.91 4.43 8.49
C HIS A 6 -26.43 4.80 7.09
N VAL A 7 -25.62 4.64 6.04
CA VAL A 7 -25.96 5.12 4.69
C VAL A 7 -26.33 3.97 3.75
N VAL A 8 -25.77 2.77 3.92
CA VAL A 8 -26.06 1.63 3.02
C VAL A 8 -27.53 1.23 3.14
N GLY A 9 -28.19 1.06 1.99
CA GLY A 9 -29.62 0.77 1.89
C GLY A 9 -30.53 1.99 2.01
N SER A 10 -29.96 3.20 2.06
CA SER A 10 -30.70 4.46 2.06
C SER A 10 -30.78 5.03 0.65
N THR A 11 -31.84 5.79 0.36
CA THR A 11 -32.02 6.53 -0.89
C THR A 11 -31.49 7.96 -0.71
N LEU A 12 -30.74 8.48 -1.69
CA LEU A 12 -30.36 9.89 -1.72
C LEU A 12 -31.60 10.73 -2.06
N THR A 13 -32.08 11.53 -1.11
CA THR A 13 -33.29 12.34 -1.23
C THR A 13 -33.02 13.79 -1.63
N GLY A 14 -31.77 14.26 -1.50
CA GLY A 14 -31.41 15.60 -1.94
C GLY A 14 -29.94 15.93 -1.83
N VAL A 15 -29.54 16.93 -2.61
CA VAL A 15 -28.19 17.52 -2.60
C VAL A 15 -28.34 19.02 -2.45
N LYS A 16 -27.67 19.63 -1.46
CA LYS A 16 -27.75 21.07 -1.21
C LYS A 16 -26.36 21.65 -0.96
N ARG A 17 -26.10 22.84 -1.51
CA ARG A 17 -24.91 23.65 -1.19
C ARG A 17 -25.26 24.60 -0.06
N LEU A 18 -24.54 24.56 1.06
CA LEU A 18 -24.85 25.39 2.23
C LEU A 18 -24.24 26.79 2.06
N GLY A 19 -25.08 27.84 2.17
CA GLY A 19 -24.64 29.24 2.19
C GLY A 19 -23.87 29.71 0.95
N GLY A 20 -24.03 29.03 -0.20
CA GLY A 20 -23.27 29.33 -1.41
C GLY A 20 -21.77 28.96 -1.33
N ASP A 21 -21.36 28.21 -0.31
CA ASP A 21 -19.96 27.87 -0.04
C ASP A 21 -19.61 26.45 -0.50
N ARG A 22 -18.33 26.07 -0.36
CA ARG A 22 -17.78 24.74 -0.65
C ARG A 22 -18.18 23.70 0.41
N ILE A 23 -19.42 23.76 0.87
CA ILE A 23 -20.02 22.83 1.82
C ILE A 23 -21.22 22.18 1.14
N ILE A 24 -21.16 20.85 1.00
CA ILE A 24 -22.20 20.06 0.31
C ILE A 24 -22.90 19.17 1.33
N MET A 25 -24.23 19.19 1.34
CA MET A 25 -25.07 18.31 2.13
C MET A 25 -25.74 17.29 1.22
N LEU A 26 -25.56 16.01 1.53
CA LEU A 26 -26.21 14.88 0.88
C LEU A 26 -27.20 14.28 1.86
N ASN A 27 -28.49 14.37 1.56
CA ASN A 27 -29.58 13.87 2.41
C ASN A 27 -29.93 12.44 2.00
N PHE A 28 -30.02 11.55 2.97
CA PHE A 28 -30.34 10.15 2.79
C PHE A 28 -31.51 9.74 3.68
N SER A 29 -32.44 8.97 3.13
CA SER A 29 -33.58 8.41 3.85
C SER A 29 -33.60 6.88 3.74
N ARG A 30 -33.94 6.19 4.83
CA ARG A 30 -34.08 4.73 4.86
C ARG A 30 -35.30 4.30 5.68
N GLY A 31 -36.18 3.50 5.09
CA GLY A 31 -37.24 2.81 5.85
C GLY A 31 -36.65 1.75 6.77
N ILE A 32 -37.03 1.77 8.05
CA ILE A 32 -36.52 0.83 9.06
C ILE A 32 -37.57 -0.26 9.34
N ALA A 33 -38.81 0.14 9.63
CA ALA A 33 -40.04 -0.68 9.73
C ALA A 33 -41.21 0.23 10.17
N ALA A 34 -42.47 -0.24 10.07
CA ALA A 34 -43.66 0.44 10.61
C ALA A 34 -43.86 1.91 10.16
N GLY A 35 -43.49 2.23 8.91
CA GLY A 35 -43.61 3.59 8.37
C GLY A 35 -42.56 4.59 8.88
N ILE A 36 -41.63 4.18 9.74
CA ILE A 36 -40.59 5.07 10.28
C ILE A 36 -39.41 5.14 9.30
N THR A 37 -39.02 6.37 8.96
CA THR A 37 -37.82 6.66 8.17
C THR A 37 -36.68 7.14 9.06
N ALA A 38 -35.48 6.59 8.84
CA ALA A 38 -34.24 7.16 9.36
C ALA A 38 -33.67 8.14 8.33
N GLU A 39 -33.63 9.41 8.72
CA GLU A 39 -32.92 10.45 7.97
C GLU A 39 -31.45 10.55 8.41
N ARG A 40 -30.57 10.75 7.45
CA ARG A 40 -29.12 10.95 7.63
C ARG A 40 -28.64 12.03 6.68
N VAL A 41 -27.68 12.81 7.13
CA VAL A 41 -27.03 13.82 6.29
C VAL A 41 -25.54 13.56 6.26
N LEU A 42 -24.96 13.43 5.07
CA LEU A 42 -23.52 13.44 4.88
C LEU A 42 -23.10 14.84 4.46
N LEU A 43 -22.34 15.51 5.31
CA LEU A 43 -21.87 16.87 5.11
C LEU A 43 -20.39 16.84 4.72
N CYS A 44 -20.09 17.41 3.55
CA CYS A 44 -18.76 17.49 2.97
C CYS A 44 -18.25 18.93 3.07
N GLU A 45 -17.32 19.22 3.97
CA GLU A 45 -16.62 20.51 4.04
C GLU A 45 -15.38 20.47 3.14
N LEU A 46 -15.38 21.29 2.09
CA LEU A 46 -14.29 21.40 1.12
C LEU A 46 -13.60 22.78 1.20
N THR A 47 -13.28 23.20 2.42
CA THR A 47 -12.79 24.55 2.74
C THR A 47 -11.27 24.73 2.56
N GLY A 48 -10.54 23.67 2.18
CA GLY A 48 -9.11 23.66 1.94
C GLY A 48 -8.33 23.00 3.08
N ARG A 49 -7.73 23.81 3.97
CA ARG A 49 -6.88 23.29 5.07
C ARG A 49 -7.66 22.49 6.12
N HIS A 50 -8.96 22.74 6.24
CA HIS A 50 -9.83 22.11 7.24
C HIS A 50 -10.98 21.36 6.55
N ASN A 51 -10.65 20.53 5.55
CA ASN A 51 -11.64 19.65 4.95
C ASN A 51 -12.10 18.60 5.95
N ASP A 52 -13.40 18.32 5.99
CA ASP A 52 -13.96 17.30 6.86
C ASP A 52 -15.19 16.65 6.23
N LEU A 53 -15.51 15.46 6.73
CA LEU A 53 -16.69 14.70 6.33
C LEU A 53 -17.47 14.36 7.60
N LEU A 54 -18.65 14.94 7.78
CA LEU A 54 -19.48 14.72 8.95
C LEU A 54 -20.73 13.92 8.58
N LEU A 55 -21.07 12.97 9.43
CA LEU A 55 -22.36 12.28 9.36
C LEU A 55 -23.25 12.83 10.46
N LEU A 56 -24.43 13.31 10.08
CA LEU A 56 -25.44 13.84 11.00
C LEU A 56 -26.69 12.94 11.02
N GLY A 57 -27.38 12.96 12.15
CA GLY A 57 -28.75 12.43 12.27
C GLY A 57 -29.77 13.37 11.63
N GLY A 58 -31.02 12.89 11.50
CA GLY A 58 -32.15 13.72 11.04
C GLY A 58 -32.49 14.87 12.00
N ASP A 59 -32.03 14.77 13.24
CA ASP A 59 -32.08 15.80 14.29
C ASP A 59 -30.97 16.86 14.15
N GLY A 60 -30.05 16.71 13.19
CA GLY A 60 -28.93 17.62 12.99
C GLY A 60 -27.76 17.42 13.96
N LEU A 61 -27.79 16.37 14.79
CA LEU A 61 -26.70 16.04 15.70
C LEU A 61 -25.60 15.25 14.98
N ILE A 62 -24.35 15.50 15.34
CA ILE A 62 -23.19 14.81 14.79
C ILE A 62 -23.21 13.35 15.27
N ILE A 63 -23.17 12.41 14.33
CA ILE A 63 -22.99 10.97 14.60
C ILE A 63 -21.50 10.64 14.57
N SER A 64 -20.77 11.14 13.58
CA SER A 64 -19.34 10.89 13.43
C SER A 64 -18.66 11.94 12.56
N THR A 65 -17.36 12.14 12.78
CA THR A 65 -16.48 12.99 11.96
C THR A 65 -15.46 12.14 11.18
N GLY A 66 -14.99 12.65 10.05
CA GLY A 66 -14.03 11.99 9.18
C GLY A 66 -12.58 12.28 9.56
N SER A 67 -12.31 13.49 10.05
CA SER A 67 -11.06 13.85 10.71
C SER A 67 -11.14 13.60 12.22
N SER A 68 -9.99 13.31 12.85
CA SER A 68 -9.85 13.12 14.32
C SER A 68 -10.13 14.39 15.14
N GLY A 69 -10.80 15.39 14.56
CA GLY A 69 -10.93 16.74 15.10
C GLY A 69 -9.67 17.56 14.88
N SER A 70 -9.80 18.78 14.37
CA SER A 70 -8.76 19.79 14.59
C SER A 70 -8.74 20.12 16.09
N PRO A 71 -7.56 20.25 16.75
CA PRO A 71 -7.50 20.64 18.15
C PRO A 71 -8.30 21.95 18.36
N GLY A 72 -9.31 21.91 19.24
CA GLY A 72 -10.19 23.05 19.52
C GLY A 72 -11.53 23.08 18.77
N SER A 73 -11.84 22.11 17.90
CA SER A 73 -13.18 22.02 17.30
C SER A 73 -14.13 21.32 18.28
N SER A 74 -15.22 22.00 18.68
CA SER A 74 -16.30 21.48 19.54
C SER A 74 -17.18 20.41 18.87
N ARG A 75 -16.67 19.74 17.83
CA ARG A 75 -17.41 18.83 16.95
C ARG A 75 -17.33 17.41 17.48
N LEU A 76 -18.14 17.13 18.49
CA LEU A 76 -18.22 15.82 19.14
C LEU A 76 -19.50 15.09 18.72
N PRO A 77 -19.51 13.74 18.68
CA PRO A 77 -20.74 12.99 18.55
C PRO A 77 -21.78 13.41 19.60
N GLY A 78 -23.03 13.61 19.17
CA GLY A 78 -24.13 14.10 20.00
C GLY A 78 -24.26 15.63 20.07
N THR A 79 -23.32 16.40 19.49
CA THR A 79 -23.43 17.86 19.45
C THR A 79 -24.06 18.34 18.13
N PRO A 80 -24.80 19.46 18.13
CA PRO A 80 -25.32 20.04 16.89
C PRO A 80 -24.19 20.54 16.01
N TYR A 81 -24.29 20.30 14.70
CA TYR A 81 -23.33 20.81 13.75
C TYR A 81 -23.32 22.34 13.71
N LYS A 82 -22.11 22.94 13.74
CA LYS A 82 -21.89 24.36 13.50
C LYS A 82 -20.94 24.54 12.31
N PRO A 83 -21.33 25.30 11.28
CA PRO A 83 -20.44 25.62 10.19
C PRO A 83 -19.25 26.44 10.69
N PRO A 84 -18.09 26.38 10.02
CA PRO A 84 -16.90 27.13 10.41
C PRO A 84 -17.17 28.67 10.36
N VAL A 85 -16.41 29.46 11.14
CA VAL A 85 -16.75 30.86 11.52
C VAL A 85 -16.20 31.96 10.57
N ARG A 86 -15.49 31.62 9.48
CA ARG A 86 -15.01 32.64 8.51
C ARG A 86 -16.17 33.11 7.61
N PRO A 87 -16.10 34.26 6.92
CA PRO A 87 -17.17 34.68 6.04
C PRO A 87 -17.20 33.78 4.82
N PHE A 88 -17.98 32.72 4.90
CA PHE A 88 -18.21 31.75 3.83
C PHE A 88 -19.30 32.24 2.85
N SER A 89 -19.98 33.32 3.20
CA SER A 89 -21.09 33.95 2.49
C SER A 89 -20.85 35.43 2.15
N GLU A 90 -19.64 35.97 2.34
CA GLU A 90 -19.39 37.34 1.83
C GLU A 90 -19.55 37.34 0.30
N PRO A 91 -20.25 38.35 -0.27
CA PRO A 91 -20.34 38.50 -1.71
C PRO A 91 -18.96 38.38 -2.35
N LEU A 92 -18.87 37.70 -3.52
CA LEU A 92 -17.68 37.81 -4.35
C LEU A 92 -17.51 39.29 -4.67
N ALA A 93 -16.45 39.89 -4.12
CA ALA A 93 -16.20 41.33 -4.09
C ALA A 93 -17.15 42.14 -3.17
N ARG A 94 -16.59 42.68 -2.08
CA ARG A 94 -17.16 43.87 -1.44
C ARG A 94 -17.00 45.04 -2.41
N GLY A 95 -18.00 45.31 -3.24
CA GLY A 95 -18.09 46.54 -4.05
C GLY A 95 -16.97 46.78 -5.08
N ALA A 96 -16.12 45.78 -5.36
CA ALA A 96 -15.17 45.87 -6.46
C ALA A 96 -15.89 45.49 -7.76
N GLU A 97 -15.98 46.44 -8.68
CA GLU A 97 -16.64 46.31 -9.97
C GLU A 97 -15.65 46.65 -11.09
N GLY A 98 -15.86 46.05 -12.26
CA GLY A 98 -15.00 46.32 -13.42
C GLY A 98 -13.50 46.08 -13.14
N PRO A 99 -12.59 47.02 -13.50
CA PRO A 99 -11.15 46.84 -13.31
C PRO A 99 -10.68 46.59 -11.87
N ASP A 100 -11.44 47.04 -10.86
CA ASP A 100 -11.06 46.84 -9.44
C ASP A 100 -11.07 45.37 -9.03
N LEU A 101 -11.82 44.53 -9.76
CA LEU A 101 -11.81 43.08 -9.57
C LEU A 101 -10.40 42.49 -9.76
N TYR A 102 -9.57 43.07 -10.62
CA TYR A 102 -8.17 42.66 -10.80
C TYR A 102 -7.39 42.66 -9.47
N TYR A 103 -7.55 43.72 -8.67
CA TYR A 103 -6.89 43.87 -7.38
C TYR A 103 -7.53 43.02 -6.29
N ALA A 104 -8.82 42.69 -6.44
CA ALA A 104 -9.56 41.83 -5.51
C ALA A 104 -9.27 40.33 -5.71
N LEU A 105 -8.86 39.89 -6.92
CA LEU A 105 -8.62 38.47 -7.25
C LEU A 105 -7.76 37.69 -6.23
N PRO A 106 -6.70 38.23 -5.60
CA PRO A 106 -5.86 37.48 -4.65
C PRO A 106 -6.53 37.22 -3.30
N VAL A 107 -7.44 38.11 -2.91
CA VAL A 107 -8.16 38.07 -1.62
C VAL A 107 -9.60 37.61 -1.78
N MET A 108 -10.04 37.37 -3.01
CA MET A 108 -11.38 36.92 -3.35
C MET A 108 -11.69 35.59 -2.65
N PRO A 109 -12.79 35.53 -1.85
CA PRO A 109 -13.19 34.30 -1.21
C PRO A 109 -13.37 33.16 -2.22
N LYS A 110 -12.94 31.95 -1.85
CA LYS A 110 -13.09 30.72 -2.65
C LYS A 110 -12.24 30.68 -3.94
N MET A 111 -11.43 31.70 -4.21
CA MET A 111 -10.46 31.73 -5.31
C MET A 111 -9.13 31.08 -4.90
N GLY A 112 -8.61 30.16 -5.71
CA GLY A 112 -7.28 29.56 -5.51
C GLY A 112 -6.16 30.52 -5.91
N ALA A 113 -5.00 30.46 -5.26
CA ALA A 113 -3.87 31.34 -5.58
C ALA A 113 -3.36 31.17 -7.02
N LYS A 114 -3.40 29.93 -7.56
CA LYS A 114 -2.98 29.62 -8.94
C LYS A 114 -3.98 30.16 -9.96
N LEU A 115 -5.27 29.89 -9.74
CA LEU A 115 -6.34 30.44 -10.56
C LEU A 115 -6.32 31.97 -10.56
N SER A 116 -6.20 32.59 -9.38
CA SER A 116 -6.07 34.05 -9.21
C SER A 116 -4.89 34.64 -9.98
N ALA A 117 -3.70 34.03 -9.88
CA ALA A 117 -2.53 34.46 -10.63
C ALA A 117 -2.74 34.31 -12.15
N SER A 118 -3.37 33.22 -12.59
CA SER A 118 -3.63 32.95 -14.00
C SER A 118 -4.64 33.91 -14.61
N LEU A 119 -5.69 34.26 -13.86
CA LEU A 119 -6.68 35.29 -14.24
C LEU A 119 -6.02 36.67 -14.34
N ARG A 120 -5.18 37.04 -13.36
CA ARG A 120 -4.44 38.31 -13.40
C ARG A 120 -3.51 38.39 -14.59
N ASN A 121 -2.84 37.31 -15.01
CA ASN A 121 -1.98 37.34 -16.19
C ASN A 121 -2.78 37.55 -17.49
N LYS A 122 -4.07 37.20 -17.48
CA LYS A 122 -4.98 37.29 -18.63
C LYS A 122 -5.93 38.47 -18.55
N TRP A 123 -5.67 39.41 -17.63
CA TRP A 123 -6.54 40.56 -17.37
C TRP A 123 -6.84 41.40 -18.61
N HIS A 124 -5.86 41.49 -19.52
CA HIS A 124 -5.95 42.25 -20.78
C HIS A 124 -6.91 41.63 -21.81
N LEU A 125 -7.36 40.39 -21.59
CA LEU A 125 -8.31 39.71 -22.48
C LEU A 125 -9.77 40.03 -22.13
N PHE A 126 -10.03 40.71 -21.01
CA PHE A 126 -11.38 41.10 -20.62
C PHE A 126 -11.71 42.48 -21.22
N SER A 127 -12.79 42.56 -22.00
CA SER A 127 -13.33 43.86 -22.43
C SER A 127 -13.88 44.62 -21.22
N SER A 128 -13.77 45.95 -21.23
CA SER A 128 -14.34 46.82 -20.19
C SER A 128 -15.86 46.59 -20.09
N GLY A 129 -16.36 46.20 -18.92
CA GLY A 129 -17.80 46.14 -18.61
C GLY A 129 -18.41 44.75 -18.39
N THR A 130 -17.64 43.66 -18.49
CA THR A 130 -18.17 42.28 -18.35
C THR A 130 -17.41 41.41 -17.32
N TRP A 131 -16.60 42.03 -16.46
CA TRP A 131 -15.79 41.32 -15.46
C TRP A 131 -16.62 40.44 -14.52
N GLU A 132 -17.81 40.90 -14.12
CA GLU A 132 -18.73 40.15 -13.28
C GLU A 132 -19.29 38.90 -13.99
N ASP A 133 -19.64 39.02 -15.27
CA ASP A 133 -20.22 37.93 -16.07
C ASP A 133 -19.21 36.79 -16.34
N PHE A 134 -17.93 37.13 -16.43
CA PHE A 134 -16.85 36.14 -16.64
C PHE A 134 -16.56 35.29 -15.40
N LEU A 135 -16.56 35.90 -14.20
CA LEU A 135 -16.22 35.24 -12.95
C LEU A 135 -17.43 34.57 -12.29
N LEU A 136 -18.65 34.99 -12.64
CA LEU A 136 -19.92 34.53 -12.08
C LEU A 136 -20.95 34.26 -13.17
N PRO A 137 -20.87 33.12 -13.87
CA PRO A 137 -21.93 32.74 -14.79
C PRO A 137 -23.26 32.63 -14.03
N GLY A 138 -24.19 33.56 -14.30
CA GLY A 138 -25.55 33.54 -13.75
C GLY A 138 -25.91 34.58 -12.70
N ARG A 139 -25.25 35.75 -12.66
CA ARG A 139 -25.71 36.86 -11.81
C ARG A 139 -27.12 37.36 -12.17
N GLU A 140 -27.55 37.20 -13.42
CA GLU A 140 -28.93 37.49 -13.83
C GLU A 140 -29.43 36.46 -14.85
N SER A 141 -30.21 35.47 -14.39
CA SER A 141 -31.40 34.98 -15.09
C SER A 141 -31.92 33.73 -14.38
N GLY A 142 -33.15 33.81 -13.90
CA GLY A 142 -33.92 32.66 -13.42
C GLY A 142 -34.29 31.66 -14.53
N SER A 143 -33.53 31.58 -15.62
CA SER A 143 -33.67 30.55 -16.63
C SER A 143 -32.97 29.29 -16.13
N GLY A 144 -33.74 28.22 -15.93
CA GLY A 144 -33.26 26.90 -15.52
C GLY A 144 -32.46 26.17 -16.60
N GLU A 145 -31.61 26.89 -17.35
CA GLU A 145 -30.75 26.30 -18.36
C GLU A 145 -29.57 25.54 -17.72
N PRO A 146 -29.14 24.40 -18.31
CA PRO A 146 -28.03 23.59 -17.79
C PRO A 146 -26.73 24.38 -17.68
N LEU A 147 -25.90 24.05 -16.68
CA LEU A 147 -24.58 24.67 -16.48
C LEU A 147 -23.66 24.53 -17.71
N GLU A 148 -23.88 23.47 -18.50
CA GLU A 148 -23.13 23.10 -19.71
C GLU A 148 -23.37 24.07 -20.88
N THR A 149 -24.50 24.80 -20.91
CA THR A 149 -24.75 25.84 -21.92
C THR A 149 -24.24 27.21 -21.51
N ARG A 150 -23.95 27.43 -20.22
CA ARG A 150 -23.55 28.74 -19.66
C ARG A 150 -22.07 28.84 -19.31
N CYS A 151 -21.35 27.72 -19.24
CA CYS A 151 -19.97 27.69 -18.79
C CYS A 151 -19.09 26.77 -19.64
N LEU A 152 -17.90 27.24 -19.95
CA LEU A 152 -16.85 26.50 -20.63
C LEU A 152 -15.90 25.91 -19.60
N LEU A 153 -15.85 24.57 -19.58
CA LEU A 153 -14.86 23.84 -18.82
C LEU A 153 -13.49 23.99 -19.45
N GLN A 154 -12.50 24.32 -18.64
CA GLN A 154 -11.16 24.63 -19.14
C GLN A 154 -10.10 24.42 -18.07
N GLU A 155 -8.88 24.10 -18.52
CA GLU A 155 -7.70 24.07 -17.67
C GLU A 155 -7.04 25.45 -17.64
N LEU A 156 -6.92 26.04 -16.45
CA LEU A 156 -6.33 27.36 -16.25
C LEU A 156 -5.42 27.33 -15.03
N GLY A 157 -4.13 27.61 -15.21
CA GLY A 157 -3.15 27.60 -14.12
C GLY A 157 -2.88 26.21 -13.53
N GLY A 158 -3.14 25.15 -14.30
CA GLY A 158 -3.09 23.76 -13.84
C GLY A 158 -4.24 23.37 -12.91
N GLU A 159 -5.34 24.14 -12.92
CA GLU A 159 -6.57 23.86 -12.20
C GLU A 159 -7.74 23.77 -13.19
N LEU A 160 -8.66 22.85 -12.93
CA LEU A 160 -9.91 22.76 -13.68
C LEU A 160 -10.81 23.93 -13.26
N SER A 161 -11.26 24.71 -14.22
CA SER A 161 -12.07 25.90 -14.01
C SER A 161 -13.28 25.90 -14.95
N CYS A 162 -14.27 26.72 -14.62
CA CYS A 162 -15.56 26.76 -15.30
C CYS A 162 -16.01 28.23 -15.33
N PHE A 163 -15.85 28.87 -16.49
CA PHE A 163 -16.16 30.28 -16.71
C PHE A 163 -16.98 30.43 -17.99
N GLY A 164 -17.72 31.53 -18.14
CA GLY A 164 -18.48 31.82 -19.37
C GLY A 164 -17.59 32.09 -20.60
N THR A 165 -16.26 32.14 -20.43
CA THR A 165 -15.32 32.47 -21.50
C THR A 165 -14.07 31.63 -21.41
N LEU A 166 -13.52 31.27 -22.57
CA LEU A 166 -12.31 30.47 -22.67
C LEU A 166 -11.08 31.36 -22.47
N LEU A 167 -10.45 31.22 -21.31
CA LEU A 167 -9.19 31.86 -20.93
C LEU A 167 -8.02 30.86 -20.93
N GLY A 168 -8.31 29.58 -20.73
CA GLY A 168 -7.35 28.49 -20.69
C GLY A 168 -7.50 27.52 -21.86
N GLU A 169 -7.07 26.28 -21.64
CA GLU A 169 -7.28 25.20 -22.61
C GLU A 169 -8.66 24.59 -22.43
N HIS A 170 -9.43 24.47 -23.52
CA HIS A 170 -10.77 23.91 -23.46
C HIS A 170 -10.74 22.42 -23.09
N VAL A 171 -11.61 22.00 -22.17
CA VAL A 171 -11.74 20.60 -21.75
C VAL A 171 -13.09 20.06 -22.23
N SER A 172 -13.06 19.23 -23.26
CA SER A 172 -14.28 18.66 -23.85
C SER A 172 -14.95 17.64 -22.92
N ALA A 173 -16.28 17.69 -22.89
CA ALA A 173 -17.12 16.87 -22.01
C ALA A 173 -17.80 15.69 -22.71
N GLU A 174 -17.20 15.10 -23.76
CA GLU A 174 -17.79 13.95 -24.48
C GLU A 174 -18.23 12.78 -23.57
N LYS A 175 -17.57 12.60 -22.42
CA LYS A 175 -17.85 11.54 -21.44
C LYS A 175 -18.52 12.06 -20.14
N GLY A 176 -18.95 13.32 -20.12
CA GLY A 176 -19.61 13.99 -19.00
C GLY A 176 -18.66 14.54 -17.94
N ILE A 177 -19.17 15.40 -17.05
CA ILE A 177 -18.35 16.11 -16.03
C ILE A 177 -17.60 15.16 -15.08
N LEU A 178 -18.17 14.01 -14.74
CA LEU A 178 -17.56 13.06 -13.81
C LEU A 178 -16.30 12.38 -14.38
N SER A 179 -16.25 12.13 -15.70
CA SER A 179 -15.04 11.58 -16.32
C SER A 179 -13.92 12.61 -16.33
N ILE A 180 -14.25 13.87 -16.62
CA ILE A 180 -13.31 14.99 -16.61
C ILE A 180 -12.72 15.18 -15.22
N LEU A 181 -13.57 15.23 -14.19
CA LEU A 181 -13.11 15.32 -12.79
C LEU A 181 -12.23 14.14 -12.40
N ARG A 182 -12.54 12.93 -12.88
CA ARG A 182 -11.70 11.76 -12.65
C ARG A 182 -10.32 11.92 -13.27
N GLU A 183 -10.25 12.39 -14.50
CA GLU A 183 -9.02 12.50 -15.28
C GLU A 183 -8.14 13.68 -14.84
N HIS A 184 -8.70 14.88 -14.74
CA HIS A 184 -7.96 16.10 -14.45
C HIS A 184 -7.79 16.37 -12.95
N SER A 185 -8.68 15.88 -12.07
CA SER A 185 -8.57 16.12 -10.62
C SER A 185 -8.15 14.87 -9.84
N LEU A 186 -8.92 13.78 -9.92
CA LEU A 186 -8.69 12.60 -9.04
C LEU A 186 -7.44 11.80 -9.42
N SER A 187 -7.17 11.62 -10.71
CA SER A 187 -6.05 10.80 -11.18
C SER A 187 -4.68 11.40 -10.84
N PRO A 188 -4.42 12.70 -11.02
CA PRO A 188 -3.19 13.34 -10.56
C PRO A 188 -3.00 13.25 -9.04
N LEU A 189 -4.05 13.49 -8.25
CA LEU A 189 -4.01 13.36 -6.79
C LEU A 189 -3.68 11.92 -6.36
N THR A 190 -4.32 10.94 -6.99
CA THR A 190 -4.08 9.52 -6.70
C THR A 190 -2.64 9.12 -7.05
N ARG A 191 -2.12 9.58 -8.21
CA ARG A 191 -0.73 9.35 -8.63
C ARG A 191 0.28 10.00 -7.68
N SER A 192 0.03 11.25 -7.28
CA SER A 192 0.87 11.98 -6.32
C SER A 192 0.92 11.25 -4.98
N ARG A 193 -0.25 10.90 -4.42
CA ARG A 193 -0.35 10.15 -3.17
C ARG A 193 0.35 8.80 -3.25
N LEU A 194 0.17 8.06 -4.35
CA LEU A 194 0.85 6.79 -4.59
C LEU A 194 2.37 6.95 -4.52
N ARG A 195 2.92 7.95 -5.22
CA ARG A 195 4.38 8.23 -5.21
C ARG A 195 4.87 8.55 -3.81
N SER A 196 4.17 9.42 -3.08
CA SER A 196 4.52 9.77 -1.70
C SER A 196 4.53 8.53 -0.79
N GLU A 197 3.52 7.67 -0.91
CA GLU A 197 3.39 6.46 -0.10
C GLU A 197 4.46 5.41 -0.42
N ILE A 198 4.82 5.26 -1.71
CA ILE A 198 5.96 4.43 -2.13
C ILE A 198 7.24 4.93 -1.47
N LEU A 199 7.54 6.23 -1.56
CA LEU A 199 8.76 6.80 -0.98
C LEU A 199 8.83 6.65 0.54
N ILE A 200 7.70 6.79 1.24
CA ILE A 200 7.63 6.60 2.69
C ILE A 200 7.95 5.15 3.05
N LEU A 201 7.31 4.19 2.38
CA LEU A 201 7.49 2.76 2.66
C LEU A 201 8.89 2.28 2.26
N GLU A 202 9.42 2.78 1.14
CA GLU A 202 10.78 2.50 0.68
C GLU A 202 11.81 2.97 1.73
N LYS A 203 11.67 4.19 2.24
CA LYS A 203 12.52 4.70 3.33
C LYS A 203 12.44 3.83 4.58
N GLU A 204 11.25 3.33 4.92
CA GLU A 204 11.08 2.42 6.06
C GLU A 204 11.82 1.09 5.84
N ILE A 205 11.65 0.46 4.68
CA ILE A 205 12.30 -0.81 4.33
C ILE A 205 13.83 -0.63 4.29
N LEU A 206 14.34 0.42 3.67
CA LEU A 206 15.77 0.73 3.62
C LEU A 206 16.38 0.96 5.01
N ARG A 207 15.66 1.62 5.92
CA ARG A 207 16.09 1.76 7.33
C ARG A 207 16.18 0.40 8.01
N LYS A 208 15.21 -0.50 7.80
CA LYS A 208 15.24 -1.86 8.36
C LYS A 208 16.41 -2.68 7.77
N LEU A 209 16.65 -2.59 6.46
CA LEU A 209 17.80 -3.23 5.79
C LEU A 209 19.15 -2.76 6.36
N LYS A 210 19.32 -1.43 6.53
CA LYS A 210 20.54 -0.87 7.13
C LYS A 210 20.79 -1.40 8.55
N ARG A 211 19.73 -1.52 9.36
CA ARG A 211 19.81 -2.12 10.70
C ARG A 211 20.25 -3.58 10.62
N MET A 212 19.65 -4.38 9.73
CA MET A 212 20.03 -5.79 9.56
C MET A 212 21.48 -5.96 9.11
N SER A 213 21.95 -5.17 8.14
CA SER A 213 23.35 -5.18 7.69
C SER A 213 24.35 -4.81 8.80
N THR A 214 23.96 -3.90 9.70
CA THR A 214 24.80 -3.56 10.87
C THR A 214 24.91 -4.74 11.84
N ILE A 215 23.81 -5.46 12.08
CA ILE A 215 23.79 -6.65 12.94
C ILE A 215 24.63 -7.77 12.31
N GLU A 216 24.48 -8.01 11.01
CA GLU A 216 25.28 -8.98 10.25
C GLU A 216 26.77 -8.70 10.38
N LYS A 217 27.22 -7.45 10.15
CA LYS A 217 28.62 -7.07 10.30
C LYS A 217 29.13 -7.37 11.72
N GLY A 218 28.37 -6.97 12.75
CA GLY A 218 28.73 -7.27 14.14
C GLY A 218 28.74 -8.76 14.47
N MET A 219 27.96 -9.58 13.78
CA MET A 219 28.01 -11.04 13.92
C MET A 219 29.21 -11.64 13.21
N ALA A 220 29.58 -11.15 12.03
CA ALA A 220 30.79 -11.55 11.32
C ALA A 220 32.05 -11.27 12.16
N ASP A 221 32.12 -10.09 12.79
CA ASP A 221 33.21 -9.73 13.70
C ASP A 221 33.30 -10.70 14.88
N ARG A 222 32.16 -11.10 15.46
CA ARG A 222 32.09 -12.10 16.54
C ARG A 222 32.50 -13.49 16.08
N ALA A 223 32.10 -13.91 14.88
CA ALA A 223 32.51 -15.19 14.31
C ALA A 223 34.02 -15.24 14.08
N ALA A 224 34.63 -14.15 13.61
CA ALA A 224 36.07 -14.04 13.46
C ALA A 224 36.81 -14.13 14.81
N LEU A 225 36.26 -13.54 15.87
CA LEU A 225 36.80 -13.69 17.23
C LEU A 225 36.71 -15.14 17.74
N ALA A 226 35.62 -15.84 17.45
CA ALA A 226 35.45 -17.25 17.82
C ALA A 226 36.45 -18.17 17.08
N LEU A 227 36.71 -17.93 15.80
CA LEU A 227 37.73 -18.65 15.02
C LEU A 227 39.12 -18.48 15.66
N LYS A 228 39.51 -17.24 15.98
CA LYS A 228 40.76 -16.94 16.69
C LYS A 228 40.82 -17.63 18.06
N ALA A 229 39.70 -17.75 18.77
CA ALA A 229 39.65 -18.47 20.03
C ALA A 229 40.02 -19.96 19.84
N LYS A 230 39.51 -20.61 18.79
CA LYS A 230 39.87 -22.00 18.44
C LYS A 230 41.36 -22.13 18.11
N GLU A 231 41.93 -21.18 17.37
CA GLU A 231 43.37 -21.13 17.09
C GLU A 231 44.21 -21.00 18.36
N TYR A 232 43.83 -20.11 19.27
CA TYR A 232 44.53 -19.95 20.56
C TYR A 232 44.45 -21.20 21.42
N LYS A 233 43.30 -21.88 21.46
CA LYS A 233 43.17 -23.16 22.17
C LYS A 233 44.10 -24.21 21.56
N ARG A 234 44.06 -24.38 20.22
CA ARG A 234 44.93 -25.32 19.49
C ARG A 234 46.41 -25.04 19.75
N ALA A 235 46.83 -23.78 19.70
CA ALA A 235 48.20 -23.38 19.99
C ALA A 235 48.60 -23.76 21.42
N GLY A 236 47.74 -23.47 22.41
CA GLY A 236 47.96 -23.88 23.81
C GLY A 236 48.10 -25.40 23.97
N ASP A 237 47.20 -26.17 23.35
CA ASP A 237 47.20 -27.63 23.40
C ASP A 237 48.49 -28.23 22.78
N LEU A 238 48.90 -27.72 21.61
CA LEU A 238 50.11 -28.18 20.90
C LEU A 238 51.40 -27.86 21.66
N LEU A 239 51.49 -26.68 22.27
CA LEU A 239 52.65 -26.29 23.07
C LEU A 239 52.85 -27.22 24.27
N LEU A 240 51.75 -27.64 24.92
CA LEU A 240 51.82 -28.60 26.02
C LEU A 240 52.18 -30.01 25.53
N ALA A 241 51.54 -30.46 24.44
CA ALA A 241 51.75 -31.80 23.86
C ALA A 241 53.19 -32.01 23.37
N HIS A 242 53.84 -30.98 22.82
CA HIS A 242 55.20 -31.04 22.29
C HIS A 242 56.25 -30.41 23.22
N SER A 243 55.92 -30.16 24.49
CA SER A 243 56.75 -29.37 25.42
C SER A 243 58.21 -29.80 25.54
N GLN A 244 58.51 -31.10 25.42
CA GLN A 244 59.86 -31.66 25.49
C GLN A 244 60.72 -31.38 24.25
N LYS A 245 60.11 -31.09 23.10
CA LYS A 245 60.78 -30.89 21.81
C LYS A 245 61.02 -29.41 21.47
N ILE A 246 60.59 -28.49 22.34
CA ILE A 246 60.68 -27.04 22.11
C ILE A 246 61.92 -26.49 22.83
N PRO A 247 62.89 -25.91 22.13
CA PRO A 247 64.08 -25.32 22.74
C PRO A 247 63.73 -24.17 23.70
N ARG A 248 64.46 -24.06 24.82
CA ARG A 248 64.34 -22.89 25.72
C ARG A 248 64.81 -21.63 25.00
N GLY A 249 64.07 -20.53 25.15
CA GLY A 249 64.38 -19.26 24.50
C GLY A 249 63.96 -19.16 23.03
N ALA A 250 63.22 -20.12 22.48
CA ALA A 250 62.69 -20.03 21.12
C ALA A 250 61.63 -18.92 21.00
N GLY A 251 61.73 -18.06 19.98
CA GLY A 251 60.72 -17.03 19.67
C GLY A 251 59.58 -17.51 18.75
N LYS A 252 59.77 -18.65 18.09
CA LYS A 252 58.79 -19.25 17.17
C LYS A 252 59.01 -20.76 17.10
N VAL A 253 57.94 -21.54 16.98
CA VAL A 253 58.01 -23.00 16.78
C VAL A 253 56.98 -23.46 15.74
N THR A 254 57.39 -24.39 14.87
CA THR A 254 56.50 -25.03 13.91
C THR A 254 56.12 -26.42 14.43
N LEU A 255 54.84 -26.65 14.72
CA LEU A 255 54.35 -27.91 15.29
C LEU A 255 53.36 -28.60 14.34
N PRO A 256 53.44 -29.93 14.20
CA PRO A 256 52.46 -30.69 13.43
C PRO A 256 51.16 -30.83 14.23
N PHE A 257 50.02 -30.82 13.53
CA PHE A 257 48.73 -31.18 14.07
C PHE A 257 47.93 -31.96 13.03
N TRP A 258 47.08 -32.87 13.49
CA TRP A 258 46.24 -33.69 12.60
C TRP A 258 44.93 -32.98 12.29
N THR A 259 44.55 -32.96 11.00
CA THR A 259 43.21 -32.61 10.52
C THR A 259 42.59 -33.83 9.84
N GLU A 260 41.28 -33.79 9.59
CA GLU A 260 40.57 -34.85 8.85
C GLU A 260 41.15 -35.09 7.43
N GLU A 261 41.91 -34.12 6.90
CA GLU A 261 42.54 -34.14 5.57
C GLU A 261 44.05 -34.48 5.63
N GLY A 262 44.64 -34.69 6.82
CA GLY A 262 46.04 -35.09 6.99
C GLY A 262 46.84 -34.27 8.02
N TYR A 263 48.15 -34.47 8.05
CA TYR A 263 49.05 -33.69 8.92
C TYR A 263 49.31 -32.30 8.33
N GLN A 264 48.97 -31.27 9.10
CA GLN A 264 49.32 -29.88 8.81
C GLN A 264 50.35 -29.37 9.82
N LYS A 265 51.07 -28.31 9.46
CA LYS A 265 52.03 -27.63 10.35
C LYS A 265 51.50 -26.25 10.68
N VAL A 266 51.62 -25.84 11.94
CA VAL A 266 51.26 -24.50 12.41
C VAL A 266 52.45 -23.83 13.07
N ASP A 267 52.65 -22.57 12.72
CA ASP A 267 53.64 -21.71 13.33
C ASP A 267 53.05 -21.02 14.56
N ILE A 268 53.71 -21.18 15.72
CA ILE A 268 53.29 -20.61 16.99
C ILE A 268 54.39 -19.68 17.50
N GLU A 269 54.04 -18.42 17.72
CA GLU A 269 54.93 -17.44 18.33
C GLU A 269 55.06 -17.68 19.84
N LEU A 270 56.27 -17.49 20.35
CA LEU A 270 56.60 -17.71 21.74
C LEU A 270 57.30 -16.48 22.28
N ASP A 271 57.05 -16.16 23.54
CA ASP A 271 57.89 -15.22 24.28
C ASP A 271 59.15 -15.97 24.77
N PRO A 272 60.36 -15.63 24.28
CA PRO A 272 61.60 -16.27 24.68
C PRO A 272 61.88 -16.20 26.18
N ALA A 273 61.34 -15.19 26.86
CA ALA A 273 61.51 -14.99 28.31
C ALA A 273 60.63 -15.93 29.15
N LEU A 274 59.68 -16.65 28.53
CA LEU A 274 58.72 -17.50 29.22
C LEU A 274 58.96 -18.98 28.96
N THR A 275 58.71 -19.81 29.97
CA THR A 275 58.64 -21.27 29.81
C THR A 275 57.52 -21.67 28.84
N VAL A 276 57.65 -22.83 28.19
CA VAL A 276 56.60 -23.40 27.31
C VAL A 276 55.24 -23.44 28.01
N ALA A 277 55.20 -23.87 29.29
CA ALA A 277 53.97 -23.92 30.07
C ALA A 277 53.34 -22.52 30.26
N ARG A 278 54.14 -21.49 30.54
CA ARG A 278 53.67 -20.10 30.65
C ARG A 278 53.21 -19.53 29.29
N ASN A 279 53.91 -19.84 28.20
CA ASN A 279 53.47 -19.49 26.85
C ASN A 279 52.12 -20.14 26.50
N ALA A 280 51.94 -21.43 26.79
CA ALA A 280 50.66 -22.12 26.64
C ALA A 280 49.55 -21.49 27.50
N GLN A 281 49.86 -21.13 28.75
CA GLN A 281 48.92 -20.44 29.65
C GLN A 281 48.50 -19.06 29.12
N ASN A 282 49.41 -18.31 28.47
CA ASN A 282 49.09 -17.07 27.77
C ASN A 282 48.11 -17.30 26.61
N TYR A 283 48.29 -18.36 25.82
CA TYR A 283 47.35 -18.75 24.78
C TYR A 283 45.98 -19.15 25.34
N TYR A 284 45.92 -19.89 26.46
CA TYR A 284 44.65 -20.17 27.14
C TYR A 284 43.98 -18.92 27.73
N ARG A 285 44.75 -17.92 28.15
CA ARG A 285 44.21 -16.63 28.59
C ARG A 285 43.59 -15.87 27.41
N LYS A 286 44.26 -15.86 26.25
CA LYS A 286 43.70 -15.31 25.00
C LYS A 286 42.43 -16.06 24.57
N TYR A 287 42.42 -17.39 24.66
CA TYR A 287 41.24 -18.21 24.42
C TYR A 287 40.06 -17.84 25.33
N ARG A 288 40.28 -17.78 26.66
CA ARG A 288 39.23 -17.44 27.63
C ARG A 288 38.62 -16.06 27.37
N LYS A 289 39.43 -15.09 26.93
CA LYS A 289 38.98 -13.74 26.57
C LYS A 289 38.15 -13.71 25.28
N SER A 290 38.41 -14.62 24.34
CA SER A 290 37.77 -14.68 23.02
C SER A 290 36.68 -15.73 22.88
N ARG A 291 36.45 -16.57 23.90
CA ARG A 291 35.45 -17.65 23.88
C ARG A 291 34.04 -17.07 23.88
N LEU A 292 33.32 -17.28 22.77
CA LEU A 292 31.91 -16.94 22.60
C LEU A 292 31.06 -18.21 22.48
N ASP A 293 29.77 -18.09 22.79
CA ASP A 293 28.77 -19.16 22.66
C ASP A 293 28.37 -19.33 21.18
N GLU A 294 28.99 -20.30 20.49
CA GLU A 294 28.87 -20.48 19.03
C GLU A 294 27.47 -20.91 18.57
N GLY A 295 26.74 -21.67 19.40
CA GLY A 295 25.43 -22.22 19.03
C GLY A 295 24.36 -21.16 18.78
N ASN A 296 24.43 -20.03 19.50
CA ASN A 296 23.48 -18.92 19.33
C ASN A 296 23.80 -18.02 18.12
N LEU A 297 25.05 -18.02 17.62
CA LEU A 297 25.47 -17.14 16.53
C LEU A 297 24.98 -17.63 15.16
N ALA A 298 25.08 -18.93 14.88
CA ALA A 298 24.66 -19.49 13.59
C ALA A 298 23.15 -19.30 13.36
N ALA A 299 22.32 -19.69 14.32
CA ALA A 299 20.86 -19.55 14.24
C ALA A 299 20.42 -18.07 14.14
N ARG A 300 21.15 -17.16 14.78
CA ARG A 300 20.88 -15.72 14.70
C ARG A 300 21.28 -15.14 13.34
N SER A 301 22.41 -15.59 12.78
CA SER A 301 22.87 -15.20 11.45
C SER A 301 21.85 -15.60 10.37
N GLU A 302 21.39 -16.84 10.42
CA GLU A 302 20.37 -17.35 9.50
C GLU A 302 19.06 -16.53 9.57
N LYS A 303 18.62 -16.16 10.78
CA LYS A 303 17.44 -15.30 10.97
C LYS A 303 17.62 -13.91 10.34
N VAL A 304 18.80 -13.31 10.48
CA VAL A 304 19.11 -11.99 9.90
C VAL A 304 19.14 -12.07 8.38
N GLU A 305 19.79 -13.08 7.82
CA GLU A 305 19.83 -13.30 6.37
C GLU A 305 18.44 -13.54 5.78
N THR A 306 17.62 -14.37 6.43
CA THR A 306 16.23 -14.61 6.03
C THR A 306 15.42 -13.31 6.06
N SER A 307 15.62 -12.50 7.10
CA SER A 307 14.94 -11.20 7.24
C SER A 307 15.38 -10.21 6.15
N LYS A 308 16.68 -10.14 5.83
CA LYS A 308 17.20 -9.31 4.72
C LYS A 308 16.59 -9.73 3.39
N ARG A 309 16.57 -11.03 3.10
CA ARG A 309 15.98 -11.58 1.87
C ARG A 309 14.51 -11.18 1.74
N ALA A 310 13.73 -11.31 2.81
CA ALA A 310 12.33 -10.88 2.84
C ALA A 310 12.17 -9.37 2.60
N LEU A 311 13.01 -8.53 3.22
CA LEU A 311 12.97 -7.07 3.02
C LEU A 311 13.35 -6.65 1.59
N LEU A 312 14.35 -7.31 0.98
CA LEU A 312 14.72 -7.09 -0.42
C LEU A 312 13.59 -7.48 -1.38
N GLU A 313 12.89 -8.58 -1.07
CA GLU A 313 11.70 -8.98 -1.80
C GLU A 313 10.57 -7.93 -1.68
N PHE A 314 10.30 -7.42 -0.47
CA PHE A 314 9.35 -6.31 -0.29
C PHE A 314 9.73 -5.08 -1.12
N LEU A 315 11.02 -4.73 -1.18
CA LEU A 315 11.50 -3.60 -1.99
C LEU A 315 11.27 -3.83 -3.49
N SER A 316 11.56 -5.04 -3.98
CA SER A 316 11.25 -5.39 -5.38
C SER A 316 9.75 -5.27 -5.67
N ARG A 317 8.88 -5.72 -4.76
CA ARG A 317 7.42 -5.64 -4.92
C ARG A 317 6.91 -4.20 -4.88
N LEU A 318 7.52 -3.37 -4.05
CA LEU A 318 7.20 -1.97 -3.94
C LEU A 318 7.50 -1.21 -5.24
N GLY A 319 8.64 -1.50 -5.89
CA GLY A 319 8.97 -0.93 -7.21
C GLY A 319 7.98 -1.33 -8.32
N GLU A 320 7.31 -2.47 -8.16
CA GLU A 320 6.25 -2.95 -9.03
C GLU A 320 4.86 -2.52 -8.58
N THR A 321 4.70 -1.64 -7.60
CA THR A 321 3.38 -1.21 -7.13
C THR A 321 2.86 -0.05 -7.96
N ARG A 322 1.65 -0.16 -8.50
CA ARG A 322 1.00 0.91 -9.32
C ARG A 322 -0.28 1.44 -8.68
N THR A 323 -0.68 0.90 -7.53
CA THR A 323 -1.99 1.17 -6.94
C THR A 323 -1.94 1.35 -5.42
N MET A 324 -2.82 2.18 -4.88
CA MET A 324 -2.91 2.41 -3.43
C MET A 324 -3.33 1.15 -2.67
N ALA A 325 -4.09 0.24 -3.30
CA ALA A 325 -4.51 -1.01 -2.68
C ALA A 325 -3.33 -1.97 -2.48
N GLU A 326 -2.46 -2.11 -3.49
CA GLU A 326 -1.22 -2.88 -3.40
C GLU A 326 -0.30 -2.35 -2.28
N ILE A 327 -0.16 -1.02 -2.15
CA ILE A 327 0.61 -0.42 -1.04
C ILE A 327 0.03 -0.83 0.31
N ARG A 328 -1.30 -0.79 0.49
CA ARG A 328 -1.94 -1.20 1.75
C ARG A 328 -1.64 -2.64 2.10
N ILE A 329 -1.79 -3.54 1.12
CA ILE A 329 -1.47 -4.97 1.29
C ILE A 329 0.00 -5.14 1.69
N LEU A 330 0.93 -4.46 1.02
CA LEU A 330 2.36 -4.50 1.35
C LEU A 330 2.65 -3.98 2.77
N LYS A 331 1.98 -2.90 3.20
CA LYS A 331 2.11 -2.38 4.57
C LYS A 331 1.63 -3.38 5.61
N ASP A 332 0.49 -4.01 5.37
CA ASP A 332 -0.08 -5.00 6.30
C ASP A 332 0.82 -6.24 6.39
N GLU A 333 1.36 -6.71 5.27
CA GLU A 333 2.31 -7.81 5.24
C GLU A 333 3.63 -7.47 5.95
N LEU A 334 4.15 -6.24 5.77
CA LEU A 334 5.36 -5.77 6.46
C LEU A 334 5.15 -5.68 7.98
N LYS A 335 3.95 -5.29 8.43
CA LYS A 335 3.57 -5.29 9.85
C LYS A 335 3.43 -6.70 10.40
N ALA A 336 2.74 -7.59 9.69
CA ALA A 336 2.59 -8.99 10.10
C ALA A 336 3.93 -9.73 10.16
N ALA A 337 4.89 -9.37 9.32
CA ALA A 337 6.26 -9.90 9.40
C ALA A 337 7.02 -9.45 10.67
N ALA A 338 6.61 -8.35 11.31
CA ALA A 338 7.24 -7.83 12.52
C ALA A 338 6.65 -8.40 13.82
N ASP A 339 5.45 -8.98 13.79
CA ASP A 339 4.74 -9.52 14.96
C ASP A 339 4.51 -11.04 14.81
N PRO A 340 5.25 -11.89 15.53
CA PRO A 340 5.13 -13.34 15.43
C PRO A 340 3.78 -13.90 15.95
N SER A 341 2.96 -13.08 16.63
CA SER A 341 1.63 -13.50 17.12
C SER A 341 0.54 -13.45 16.05
N LEU A 342 0.78 -12.75 14.92
CA LEU A 342 -0.15 -12.70 13.80
C LEU A 342 0.06 -13.92 12.89
N PRO A 343 -1.03 -14.54 12.37
CA PRO A 343 -0.91 -15.71 11.51
C PRO A 343 -0.01 -15.39 10.31
N ARG A 344 1.14 -16.10 10.23
CA ARG A 344 2.10 -15.99 9.14
C ARG A 344 1.44 -16.42 7.82
N ARG A 345 0.91 -15.46 7.07
CA ARG A 345 0.58 -15.68 5.65
C ARG A 345 1.88 -15.71 4.87
N GLY A 346 2.38 -16.92 4.58
CA GLY A 346 3.69 -17.21 3.99
C GLY A 346 4.22 -16.15 3.04
N SER A 347 5.47 -15.71 3.25
CA SER A 347 6.12 -14.57 2.59
C SER A 347 6.21 -14.66 1.06
N SER A 348 5.85 -15.80 0.46
CA SER A 348 5.88 -15.99 -0.99
C SER A 348 4.79 -15.16 -1.71
N PRO A 349 5.15 -14.43 -2.77
CA PRO A 349 4.26 -13.83 -3.76
C PRO A 349 3.36 -14.81 -4.49
N VAL A 350 3.73 -16.10 -4.45
CA VAL A 350 2.92 -17.20 -4.96
C VAL A 350 2.30 -17.89 -3.74
N LYS A 351 0.99 -17.83 -3.63
CA LYS A 351 0.21 -18.50 -2.60
C LYS A 351 -0.32 -19.82 -3.15
N GLU A 352 -0.10 -20.90 -2.42
CA GLU A 352 -0.58 -22.23 -2.79
C GLU A 352 -1.66 -22.68 -1.80
N PHE A 353 -2.72 -23.25 -2.34
CA PHE A 353 -3.86 -23.77 -1.60
C PHE A 353 -4.20 -25.16 -2.15
N ASN A 354 -4.73 -26.02 -1.29
CA ASN A 354 -5.33 -27.29 -1.70
C ASN A 354 -6.80 -27.29 -1.25
N TYR A 355 -7.72 -27.38 -2.21
CA TYR A 355 -9.16 -27.38 -1.96
C TYR A 355 -9.83 -28.51 -2.74
N ARG A 356 -10.52 -29.40 -2.03
CA ARG A 356 -11.18 -30.61 -2.59
C ARG A 356 -10.27 -31.45 -3.50
N GLY A 357 -8.99 -31.55 -3.16
CA GLY A 357 -7.99 -32.31 -3.94
C GLY A 357 -7.49 -31.60 -5.20
N PHE A 358 -7.83 -30.33 -5.40
CA PHE A 358 -7.28 -29.48 -6.46
C PHE A 358 -6.24 -28.52 -5.88
N GLN A 359 -5.09 -28.42 -6.56
CA GLN A 359 -4.10 -27.39 -6.26
C GLN A 359 -4.52 -26.07 -6.90
N VAL A 360 -4.60 -25.02 -6.07
CA VAL A 360 -4.94 -23.66 -6.47
C VAL A 360 -3.77 -22.75 -6.14
N VAL A 361 -3.27 -22.02 -7.14
CA VAL A 361 -2.07 -21.19 -7.02
C VAL A 361 -2.43 -19.75 -7.39
N ALA A 362 -2.13 -18.79 -6.52
CA ALA A 362 -2.42 -17.38 -6.74
C ALA A 362 -1.13 -16.54 -6.74
N GLY A 363 -0.93 -15.75 -7.80
CA GLY A 363 0.09 -14.71 -7.82
C GLY A 363 -0.44 -13.43 -7.16
N THR A 364 0.24 -12.89 -6.16
CA THR A 364 -0.24 -11.68 -5.43
C THR A 364 0.44 -10.39 -5.89
N ASN A 365 1.32 -10.47 -6.88
CA ASN A 365 1.98 -9.32 -7.51
C ASN A 365 2.25 -9.60 -8.99
N ARG A 366 2.80 -8.62 -9.73
CA ARG A 366 2.98 -8.71 -11.19
C ARG A 366 3.95 -9.81 -11.61
N LYS A 367 5.15 -9.88 -11.03
CA LYS A 367 6.08 -11.00 -11.30
C LYS A 367 5.49 -12.37 -10.97
N ALA A 368 4.79 -12.49 -9.85
CA ALA A 368 4.14 -13.73 -9.44
C ALA A 368 3.00 -14.09 -10.40
N ASN A 369 2.19 -13.13 -10.82
CA ASN A 369 1.15 -13.33 -11.84
C ASN A 369 1.75 -13.90 -13.13
N ARG A 370 2.83 -13.31 -13.63
CA ARG A 370 3.55 -13.83 -14.81
C ARG A 370 4.02 -15.27 -14.57
N LYS A 371 4.65 -15.52 -13.42
CA LYS A 371 5.19 -16.84 -13.07
C LYS A 371 4.09 -17.89 -12.97
N VAL A 372 3.00 -17.63 -12.24
CA VAL A 372 1.90 -18.59 -12.07
C VAL A 372 1.20 -18.87 -13.39
N THR A 373 1.00 -17.86 -14.25
CA THR A 373 0.25 -18.00 -15.52
C THR A 373 1.06 -18.57 -16.67
N PHE A 374 2.38 -18.37 -16.71
CA PHE A 374 3.17 -18.76 -17.89
C PHE A 374 4.33 -19.71 -17.59
N VAL A 375 4.71 -19.89 -16.32
CA VAL A 375 5.83 -20.77 -15.93
C VAL A 375 5.34 -21.99 -15.14
N LEU A 376 4.39 -21.80 -14.21
CA LEU A 376 3.95 -22.86 -13.28
C LEU A 376 2.69 -23.60 -13.70
N SER A 377 1.98 -23.13 -14.73
CA SER A 377 0.70 -23.67 -15.18
C SER A 377 0.81 -24.40 -16.51
N SER A 378 0.05 -25.48 -16.65
CA SER A 378 -0.19 -26.19 -17.91
C SER A 378 -1.16 -25.41 -18.82
N PRO A 379 -1.12 -25.57 -20.15
CA PRO A 379 -2.10 -25.00 -21.07
C PRO A 379 -3.56 -25.36 -20.76
N GLU A 380 -3.80 -26.52 -20.14
CA GLU A 380 -5.14 -27.01 -19.81
C GLU A 380 -5.65 -26.57 -18.45
N ASP A 381 -4.81 -25.97 -17.60
CA ASP A 381 -5.22 -25.44 -16.31
C ASP A 381 -6.24 -24.30 -16.47
N LEU A 382 -7.07 -24.07 -15.45
CA LEU A 382 -7.98 -22.93 -15.44
C LEU A 382 -7.29 -21.70 -14.86
N TRP A 383 -7.43 -20.58 -15.55
CA TRP A 383 -6.96 -19.26 -15.14
C TRP A 383 -8.15 -18.38 -14.76
N PHE A 384 -7.99 -17.58 -13.70
CA PHE A 384 -9.01 -16.71 -13.14
C PHE A 384 -8.44 -15.30 -12.88
N HIS A 385 -9.25 -14.26 -13.11
CA HIS A 385 -8.92 -12.87 -12.82
C HIS A 385 -10.19 -12.02 -12.65
N ALA A 386 -10.14 -11.01 -11.78
CA ALA A 386 -11.26 -10.08 -11.60
C ALA A 386 -11.52 -9.30 -12.90
N ARG A 387 -12.76 -9.30 -13.39
CA ARG A 387 -13.10 -8.65 -14.66
C ARG A 387 -12.90 -7.14 -14.54
N ASP A 388 -12.17 -6.56 -15.50
CA ASP A 388 -11.90 -5.11 -15.62
C ASP A 388 -11.26 -4.45 -14.39
N ILE A 389 -10.77 -5.27 -13.45
CA ILE A 389 -10.21 -4.83 -12.18
C ILE A 389 -8.84 -5.46 -12.03
N PRO A 390 -7.76 -4.68 -11.84
CA PRO A 390 -6.45 -5.26 -11.59
C PRO A 390 -6.46 -6.13 -10.33
N GLY A 391 -5.87 -7.32 -10.43
CA GLY A 391 -5.80 -8.26 -9.32
C GLY A 391 -4.83 -9.43 -9.55
N ALA A 392 -4.94 -10.42 -8.67
CA ALA A 392 -4.18 -11.66 -8.76
C ALA A 392 -4.59 -12.50 -9.98
N HIS A 393 -3.62 -13.17 -10.57
CA HIS A 393 -3.88 -14.31 -11.44
C HIS A 393 -3.97 -15.56 -10.57
N VAL A 394 -5.09 -16.28 -10.65
CA VAL A 394 -5.29 -17.53 -9.91
C VAL A 394 -5.37 -18.68 -10.90
N ILE A 395 -4.68 -19.77 -10.61
CA ILE A 395 -4.61 -20.99 -11.41
C ILE A 395 -5.20 -22.14 -10.61
N VAL A 396 -6.12 -22.90 -11.21
CA VAL A 396 -6.53 -24.21 -10.71
C VAL A 396 -5.87 -25.27 -11.60
N ARG A 397 -4.98 -26.07 -11.01
CA ARG A 397 -4.29 -27.13 -11.74
C ARG A 397 -5.23 -28.28 -12.04
N LEU A 398 -5.25 -28.72 -13.29
CA LEU A 398 -6.06 -29.83 -13.78
C LEU A 398 -5.14 -30.99 -14.19
N PRO A 399 -4.77 -31.90 -13.27
CA PRO A 399 -3.93 -33.04 -13.58
C PRO A 399 -4.73 -34.12 -14.34
N GLY A 400 -5.10 -33.86 -15.59
CA GLY A 400 -5.84 -34.80 -16.44
C GLY A 400 -7.34 -34.94 -16.13
N LYS A 401 -7.93 -34.02 -15.36
CA LYS A 401 -9.38 -33.98 -15.07
C LYS A 401 -10.09 -33.02 -16.04
N ASP A 402 -11.27 -33.40 -16.55
CA ASP A 402 -12.01 -32.61 -17.54
C ASP A 402 -12.47 -31.24 -17.03
N ALA A 403 -13.00 -31.19 -15.80
CA ALA A 403 -13.43 -29.97 -15.13
C ALA A 403 -13.48 -30.12 -13.60
N PRO A 404 -13.12 -29.06 -12.84
CA PRO A 404 -13.28 -29.07 -11.40
C PRO A 404 -14.74 -28.82 -10.99
N PRO A 405 -15.20 -29.33 -9.82
CA PRO A 405 -16.52 -29.02 -9.29
C PRO A 405 -16.76 -27.53 -9.15
N ARG A 406 -18.05 -27.11 -9.22
CA ARG A 406 -18.46 -25.70 -9.12
C ARG A 406 -17.88 -25.00 -7.89
N GLU A 407 -17.82 -25.67 -6.73
CA GLU A 407 -17.26 -25.09 -5.51
C GLU A 407 -15.77 -24.73 -5.63
N VAL A 408 -14.99 -25.48 -6.41
CA VAL A 408 -13.56 -25.19 -6.64
C VAL A 408 -13.42 -23.95 -7.52
N ILE A 409 -14.31 -23.79 -8.51
CA ILE A 409 -14.40 -22.59 -9.36
C ILE A 409 -14.78 -21.37 -8.51
N GLU A 410 -15.74 -21.51 -7.59
CA GLU A 410 -16.16 -20.44 -6.67
C GLU A 410 -15.05 -20.08 -5.68
N PHE A 411 -14.33 -21.09 -5.16
CA PHE A 411 -13.17 -20.89 -4.29
C PHE A 411 -12.05 -20.09 -4.99
N ALA A 412 -11.65 -20.53 -6.19
CA ALA A 412 -10.61 -19.85 -6.96
C ALA A 412 -11.04 -18.45 -7.41
N SER A 413 -12.30 -18.29 -7.82
CA SER A 413 -12.88 -16.99 -8.16
C SER A 413 -12.87 -16.05 -6.94
N SER A 414 -13.26 -16.54 -5.77
CA SER A 414 -13.25 -15.75 -4.54
C SER A 414 -11.83 -15.32 -4.13
N LEU A 415 -10.82 -16.18 -4.33
CA LEU A 415 -9.42 -15.80 -4.15
C LEU A 415 -8.97 -14.70 -5.13
N ALA A 416 -9.35 -14.80 -6.41
CA ALA A 416 -9.05 -13.77 -7.41
C ALA A 416 -9.70 -12.43 -7.04
N ALA A 417 -10.95 -12.46 -6.55
CA ALA A 417 -11.65 -11.29 -6.04
C ALA A 417 -10.99 -10.71 -4.78
N TYR A 418 -10.58 -11.57 -3.84
CA TYR A 418 -9.92 -11.17 -2.59
C TYR A 418 -8.58 -10.47 -2.81
N TYR A 419 -7.78 -10.97 -3.74
CA TYR A 419 -6.50 -10.35 -4.12
C TYR A 419 -6.63 -9.34 -5.26
N SER A 420 -7.85 -8.82 -5.51
CA SER A 420 -8.10 -7.72 -6.44
C SER A 420 -8.25 -6.38 -5.71
N ARG A 421 -8.29 -5.28 -6.48
CA ARG A 421 -8.58 -3.94 -5.95
C ARG A 421 -10.00 -3.81 -5.37
N SER A 422 -10.88 -4.78 -5.61
CA SER A 422 -12.28 -4.80 -5.13
C SER A 422 -12.48 -5.74 -3.93
N SER A 423 -11.42 -5.99 -3.15
CA SER A 423 -11.46 -6.89 -1.99
C SER A 423 -12.45 -6.48 -0.89
N GLU A 424 -12.81 -5.19 -0.81
CA GLU A 424 -13.81 -4.65 0.13
C GLU A 424 -15.25 -4.60 -0.45
N SER A 425 -15.43 -4.97 -1.72
CA SER A 425 -16.74 -5.03 -2.36
C SER A 425 -17.54 -6.23 -1.85
N LEU A 426 -18.88 -6.13 -1.85
CA LEU A 426 -19.75 -7.22 -1.43
C LEU A 426 -19.66 -8.42 -2.40
N THR A 427 -19.64 -8.11 -3.69
CA THR A 427 -19.50 -9.06 -4.79
C THR A 427 -18.57 -8.50 -5.87
N VAL A 428 -17.90 -9.39 -6.60
CA VAL A 428 -16.98 -9.07 -7.68
C VAL A 428 -17.22 -10.05 -8.83
N ALA A 429 -17.28 -9.53 -10.06
CA ALA A 429 -17.30 -10.34 -11.26
C ALA A 429 -15.89 -10.86 -11.58
N VAL A 430 -15.76 -12.16 -11.74
CA VAL A 430 -14.48 -12.83 -11.99
C VAL A 430 -14.59 -13.63 -13.27
N ASP A 431 -13.67 -13.37 -14.19
CA ASP A 431 -13.54 -14.11 -15.43
C ASP A 431 -12.63 -15.31 -15.24
N TYR A 432 -12.98 -16.42 -15.88
CA TYR A 432 -12.12 -17.61 -15.93
C TYR A 432 -12.16 -18.29 -17.30
N THR A 433 -11.03 -18.84 -17.72
CA THR A 433 -10.86 -19.56 -18.99
C THR A 433 -9.72 -20.57 -18.88
N ARG A 434 -9.50 -21.42 -19.88
CA ARG A 434 -8.30 -22.26 -19.93
C ARG A 434 -7.07 -21.41 -20.18
N ARG A 435 -5.95 -21.73 -19.53
CA ARG A 435 -4.69 -20.97 -19.62
C ARG A 435 -4.22 -20.81 -21.06
N LYS A 436 -4.40 -21.81 -21.94
CA LYS A 436 -4.10 -21.71 -23.38
C LYS A 436 -4.79 -20.56 -24.12
N HIS A 437 -5.90 -20.05 -23.60
CA HIS A 437 -6.63 -18.91 -24.15
C HIS A 437 -6.15 -17.55 -23.61
N VAL A 438 -5.18 -17.56 -22.70
CA VAL A 438 -4.55 -16.37 -22.11
C VAL A 438 -3.19 -16.15 -22.79
N ARG A 439 -3.00 -14.95 -23.36
CA ARG A 439 -1.77 -14.54 -24.04
C ARG A 439 -1.16 -13.33 -23.34
N PRO A 440 0.18 -13.27 -23.20
CA PRO A 440 0.84 -12.11 -22.66
C PRO A 440 0.77 -10.93 -23.65
N ILE A 441 0.63 -9.71 -23.14
CA ILE A 441 0.77 -8.50 -23.95
C ILE A 441 2.26 -8.15 -24.03
N PRO A 442 2.87 -8.08 -25.23
CA PRO A 442 4.28 -7.73 -25.39
C PRO A 442 4.63 -6.39 -24.71
N GLY A 443 5.82 -6.30 -24.09
CA GLY A 443 6.27 -5.09 -23.39
C GLY A 443 5.69 -4.89 -21.98
N THR A 444 4.79 -5.77 -21.52
CA THR A 444 4.18 -5.70 -20.19
C THR A 444 4.67 -6.83 -19.28
N ILE A 445 4.74 -6.57 -17.96
CA ILE A 445 5.24 -7.55 -16.99
C ILE A 445 4.22 -8.65 -16.76
N SER A 446 2.93 -8.33 -16.63
CA SER A 446 1.91 -9.30 -16.25
C SER A 446 0.55 -9.05 -16.90
N GLU A 447 0.47 -8.14 -17.87
CA GLU A 447 -0.78 -7.86 -18.56
C GLU A 447 -1.04 -8.94 -19.61
N VAL A 448 -2.31 -9.31 -19.73
CA VAL A 448 -2.74 -10.43 -20.55
C VAL A 448 -3.98 -10.08 -21.33
N SER A 449 -4.05 -10.59 -22.56
CA SER A 449 -5.29 -10.70 -23.30
C SER A 449 -5.83 -12.10 -23.15
N TYR A 450 -7.16 -12.25 -23.03
CA TYR A 450 -7.79 -13.55 -22.87
C TYR A 450 -9.08 -13.63 -23.67
N SER A 451 -9.45 -14.86 -24.03
CA SER A 451 -10.64 -15.15 -24.83
C SER A 451 -11.39 -16.35 -24.28
N ARG A 452 -12.63 -16.56 -24.76
CA ARG A 452 -13.50 -17.70 -24.37
C ARG A 452 -13.73 -17.78 -22.85
N ALA A 453 -13.79 -16.62 -22.19
CA ALA A 453 -13.98 -16.53 -20.75
C ALA A 453 -15.45 -16.70 -20.36
N ARG A 454 -15.66 -17.35 -19.22
CA ARG A 454 -16.93 -17.37 -18.49
C ARG A 454 -16.79 -16.49 -17.26
N THR A 455 -17.90 -15.94 -16.78
CA THR A 455 -17.90 -15.01 -15.64
C THR A 455 -18.72 -15.57 -14.49
N VAL A 456 -18.19 -15.45 -13.27
CA VAL A 456 -18.91 -15.78 -12.03
C VAL A 456 -18.90 -14.57 -11.11
N ILE A 457 -20.03 -14.32 -10.44
CA ILE A 457 -20.13 -13.28 -9.41
C ILE A 457 -19.90 -13.95 -8.05
N VAL A 458 -18.89 -13.50 -7.32
CA VAL A 458 -18.48 -14.10 -6.04
C VAL A 458 -18.20 -13.04 -4.99
N SER A 459 -18.34 -13.41 -3.71
CA SER A 459 -17.90 -12.55 -2.61
C SER A 459 -16.40 -12.73 -2.32
N PRO A 460 -15.61 -11.66 -2.12
CA PRO A 460 -14.20 -11.75 -1.72
C PRO A 460 -13.93 -12.51 -0.41
N GLY A 461 -14.95 -12.68 0.45
CA GLY A 461 -14.83 -13.43 1.71
C GLY A 461 -15.17 -14.92 1.63
N LEU A 462 -15.69 -15.40 0.49
CA LEU A 462 -16.22 -16.78 0.36
C LEU A 462 -15.12 -17.84 0.53
N TRP A 463 -13.93 -17.64 -0.03
CA TRP A 463 -12.81 -18.60 0.06
C TRP A 463 -12.45 -18.94 1.52
N ALA A 464 -12.50 -17.96 2.42
CA ALA A 464 -12.19 -18.16 3.84
C ALA A 464 -13.27 -19.01 4.54
N ARG A 465 -14.56 -18.79 4.21
CA ARG A 465 -15.66 -19.60 4.75
C ARG A 465 -15.59 -21.05 4.27
N LEU A 466 -15.28 -21.25 2.98
CA LEU A 466 -15.10 -22.58 2.39
C LEU A 466 -13.93 -23.35 3.02
N LEU A 467 -12.87 -22.65 3.45
CA LEU A 467 -11.76 -23.25 4.20
C LEU A 467 -12.14 -23.59 5.65
N GLN A 468 -12.95 -22.75 6.32
CA GLN A 468 -13.36 -22.94 7.72
C GLN A 468 -14.43 -24.03 7.90
N GLY A 469 -15.27 -24.26 6.88
CA GLY A 469 -16.23 -25.38 6.83
C GLY A 469 -15.62 -26.78 6.98
N ARG A 470 -14.27 -26.89 7.01
CA ARG A 470 -13.52 -28.11 7.40
C ARG A 470 -13.74 -28.57 8.84
N THR A 471 -14.23 -27.72 9.75
CA THR A 471 -14.26 -28.02 11.20
C THR A 471 -15.63 -28.41 11.75
N ALA A 472 -16.68 -28.34 10.95
CA ALA A 472 -18.02 -28.74 11.34
C ALA A 472 -18.55 -29.81 10.37
N ALA A 473 -18.02 -31.02 10.46
CA ALA A 473 -18.80 -32.20 10.09
C ALA A 473 -19.57 -32.62 11.36
N PRO A 474 -20.89 -32.87 11.29
CA PRO A 474 -21.63 -33.36 12.44
C PRO A 474 -21.18 -34.80 12.71
N GLY A 475 -20.71 -35.05 13.93
CA GLY A 475 -20.56 -36.41 14.44
C GLY A 475 -21.94 -37.07 14.47
N GLY A 476 -22.02 -38.25 13.88
CA GLY A 476 -23.12 -39.19 14.11
C GLY A 476 -23.00 -39.88 15.46
#